data_AF-A0A968RIL1-F1
#
_entry.id   AF-A0A968RIL1-F1
#
_cell.length_a   1.000
_cell.length_b   1.000
_cell.length_c   1.000
_cell.angle_alpha   90.00
_cell.angle_beta   90.00
_cell.angle_gamma   90.00
#
_symmetry.space_group_name_H-M   'P 1'
#
loop_
_entity.id
_entity.type
_entity.pdbx_description
1 polymer ?
#
loop_
_entity_poly.entity_id
_entity_poly.type
_entity_poly.pdbx_seq_one_letter_code
_entity_poly.pdbx_strand_id
1 'polypeptide(L)'
;MQGIQVLARLIKALFEVDYPDYLASLVTKQLEWQIQPVDIEAFRAKIRAVITHEDRTKELLIGYAEENPSEPVYIQYNIPERNEHFNPTIQQLRQVFGFPVTINLLDVEITTEGIYRPRAFVVEPDYLIDVSAVAMCFHQSGAYPILHLLKKFIPIESNKYLLLGNIANFFLDEQLSDSSKSYSDLLSQIFQLNPFAFCLMEDSEIKSLLASTKQHYAVLQKAIHQDFPTEGITASACFLEPSFYSETYGLQGRLDIFFSRTNNLPS
;
A
#
# COMPACT_ATOMS: atom_id res chain seq x y z
N MET A 1 -20.33 -21.64 -15.02
CA MET A 1 -20.65 -23.05 -15.38
C MET A 1 -19.56 -24.05 -14.96
N GLN A 2 -18.27 -23.69 -15.01
CA GLN A 2 -17.16 -24.60 -14.65
C GLN A 2 -17.10 -24.96 -13.15
N GLY A 3 -17.44 -24.04 -12.24
CA GLY A 3 -17.47 -24.33 -10.80
C GLY A 3 -18.44 -25.44 -10.39
N ILE A 4 -19.58 -25.56 -11.09
CA ILE A 4 -20.57 -26.64 -10.85
C ILE A 4 -20.00 -28.00 -11.25
N GLN A 5 -19.19 -28.06 -12.32
CA GLN A 5 -18.54 -29.30 -12.75
C GLN A 5 -17.48 -29.76 -11.74
N VAL A 6 -16.68 -28.82 -11.22
CA VAL A 6 -15.66 -29.10 -10.22
C VAL A 6 -16.30 -29.60 -8.92
N LEU A 7 -17.33 -28.90 -8.42
CA LEU A 7 -18.06 -29.32 -7.22
C LEU A 7 -18.74 -30.69 -7.40
N ALA A 8 -19.40 -30.94 -8.53
CA ALA A 8 -20.04 -32.22 -8.79
C ALA A 8 -19.04 -33.38 -8.86
N ARG A 9 -17.86 -33.18 -9.46
CA ARG A 9 -16.78 -34.17 -9.47
C ARG A 9 -16.17 -34.38 -8.09
N LEU A 10 -15.98 -33.31 -7.31
CA LEU A 10 -15.44 -33.37 -5.96
C LEU A 10 -16.37 -34.12 -5.00
N ILE A 11 -17.68 -33.85 -5.07
CA ILE A 11 -18.69 -34.56 -4.27
C ILE A 11 -18.71 -36.05 -4.63
N LYS A 12 -18.68 -36.38 -5.92
CA LYS A 12 -18.60 -37.78 -6.38
C LYS A 12 -17.31 -38.47 -5.90
N ALA A 13 -16.17 -37.76 -5.91
CA ALA A 13 -14.88 -38.33 -5.49
C ALA A 13 -14.76 -38.50 -3.97
N LEU A 14 -15.32 -37.58 -3.17
CA LEU A 14 -15.23 -37.61 -1.71
C LEU A 14 -16.28 -38.50 -1.05
N PHE A 15 -17.48 -38.55 -1.62
CA PHE A 15 -18.63 -39.21 -1.00
C PHE A 15 -19.11 -40.44 -1.77
N GLU A 16 -18.51 -40.76 -2.93
CA GLU A 16 -18.89 -41.88 -3.81
C GLU A 16 -20.37 -41.85 -4.25
N VAL A 17 -21.02 -40.69 -4.16
CA VAL A 17 -22.41 -40.48 -4.58
C VAL A 17 -22.44 -40.00 -6.04
N ASP A 18 -23.22 -40.68 -6.87
CA ASP A 18 -23.47 -40.23 -8.24
C ASP A 18 -24.27 -38.93 -8.26
N TYR A 19 -23.90 -38.02 -9.16
CA TYR A 19 -24.66 -36.78 -9.37
C TYR A 19 -25.93 -37.06 -10.20
N PRO A 20 -27.02 -36.30 -9.98
CA PRO A 20 -28.25 -36.42 -10.76
C PRO A 20 -28.03 -36.26 -12.28
N ASP A 21 -28.83 -36.97 -13.09
CA ASP A 21 -28.69 -37.03 -14.55
C ASP A 21 -28.69 -35.65 -15.25
N TYR A 22 -29.41 -34.67 -14.70
CA TYR A 22 -29.43 -33.32 -15.24
C TYR A 22 -28.08 -32.58 -15.12
N LEU A 23 -27.18 -33.04 -14.24
CA LEU A 23 -25.79 -32.56 -14.13
C LEU A 23 -24.83 -33.36 -15.01
N ALA A 24 -25.21 -34.53 -15.51
CA ALA A 24 -24.32 -35.39 -16.30
C ALA A 24 -23.90 -34.74 -17.63
N SER A 25 -24.79 -33.98 -18.26
CA SER A 25 -24.51 -33.19 -19.46
C SER A 25 -23.60 -31.98 -19.20
N LEU A 26 -23.59 -31.48 -17.97
CA LEU A 26 -22.70 -30.41 -17.54
C LEU A 26 -21.30 -30.96 -17.22
N VAL A 27 -21.19 -32.11 -16.56
CA VAL A 27 -19.92 -32.69 -16.10
C VAL A 27 -19.12 -33.38 -17.23
N THR A 28 -19.72 -33.62 -18.39
CA THR A 28 -19.11 -34.35 -19.52
C THR A 28 -18.03 -33.57 -20.27
N LYS A 29 -18.00 -32.23 -20.18
CA LYS A 29 -16.87 -31.46 -20.74
C LYS A 29 -15.62 -31.74 -19.90
N GLN A 30 -14.61 -32.33 -20.53
CA GLN A 30 -13.27 -32.42 -19.97
C GLN A 30 -12.84 -30.97 -19.65
N LEU A 31 -12.54 -30.69 -18.37
CA LEU A 31 -11.94 -29.42 -18.00
C LEU A 31 -10.50 -29.50 -18.53
N GLU A 32 -10.31 -29.05 -19.76
CA GLU A 32 -8.97 -28.77 -20.28
C GLU A 32 -8.47 -27.52 -19.56
N TRP A 33 -7.85 -27.71 -18.40
CA TRP A 33 -6.92 -26.74 -17.87
C TRP A 33 -5.70 -26.76 -18.78
N GLN A 34 -5.76 -26.02 -19.88
CA GLN A 34 -4.58 -25.73 -20.66
C GLN A 34 -3.77 -24.70 -19.89
N ILE A 35 -3.06 -25.15 -18.85
CA ILE A 35 -1.87 -24.44 -18.39
C ILE A 35 -0.84 -24.70 -19.49
N GLN A 36 -0.94 -23.99 -20.60
CA GLN A 36 0.17 -23.95 -21.53
C GLN A 36 1.26 -23.17 -20.80
N PRO A 37 2.42 -23.79 -20.50
CA PRO A 37 3.56 -23.02 -20.03
C PRO A 37 3.86 -22.00 -21.14
N VAL A 38 3.72 -20.73 -20.81
CA VAL A 38 4.07 -19.67 -21.75
C VAL A 38 5.57 -19.45 -21.62
N ASP A 39 6.30 -19.56 -22.73
CA ASP A 39 7.73 -19.38 -22.74
C ASP A 39 8.06 -17.91 -22.44
N ILE A 40 8.78 -17.70 -21.34
CA ILE A 40 9.21 -16.38 -20.88
C ILE A 40 10.63 -16.16 -21.40
N GLU A 41 10.80 -15.12 -22.22
CA GLU A 41 12.10 -14.71 -22.75
C GLU A 41 12.84 -13.82 -21.75
N ALA A 42 12.14 -12.91 -21.09
CA ALA A 42 12.74 -11.93 -20.20
C ALA A 42 11.83 -11.55 -19.02
N PHE A 43 12.48 -11.04 -17.96
CA PHE A 43 11.82 -10.44 -16.80
C PHE A 43 12.31 -9.01 -16.59
N ARG A 44 11.38 -8.13 -16.19
CA ARG A 44 11.65 -6.73 -15.81
C ARG A 44 10.88 -6.40 -14.54
N ALA A 45 11.57 -5.86 -13.54
CA ALA A 45 10.93 -5.48 -12.27
C ALA A 45 9.92 -4.33 -12.43
N LYS A 46 10.22 -3.37 -13.31
CA LYS A 46 9.36 -2.23 -13.63
C LYS A 46 9.46 -1.90 -15.12
N ILE A 47 8.33 -1.55 -15.73
CA ILE A 47 8.29 -0.92 -17.06
C ILE A 47 7.31 0.24 -16.99
N ARG A 48 7.76 1.45 -17.36
CA ARG A 48 6.90 2.62 -17.48
C ARG A 48 6.42 2.76 -18.92
N ALA A 49 5.12 2.91 -19.12
CA ALA A 49 4.51 2.97 -20.44
C ALA A 49 3.35 3.95 -20.50
N VAL A 50 3.17 4.56 -21.68
CA VAL A 50 1.98 5.35 -22.00
C VAL A 50 1.03 4.47 -22.79
N ILE A 51 -0.11 4.15 -22.20
CA ILE A 51 -1.15 3.34 -22.83
C ILE A 51 -2.03 4.26 -23.68
N THR A 52 -2.22 3.89 -24.94
CA THR A 52 -2.93 4.73 -25.92
C THR A 52 -4.33 4.23 -26.23
N HIS A 53 -4.56 2.92 -26.12
CA HIS A 53 -5.85 2.30 -26.32
C HIS A 53 -5.84 0.85 -25.80
N GLU A 54 -6.97 0.18 -25.94
CA GLU A 54 -7.19 -1.17 -25.49
C GLU A 54 -7.87 -2.00 -26.58
N ASP A 55 -7.37 -3.22 -26.82
CA ASP A 55 -8.08 -4.26 -27.54
C ASP A 55 -8.81 -5.18 -26.55
N ARG A 56 -10.10 -4.88 -26.37
CA ARG A 56 -10.99 -5.61 -25.46
C ARG A 56 -11.24 -7.06 -25.87
N THR A 57 -11.13 -7.35 -27.17
CA THR A 57 -11.41 -8.71 -27.67
C THR A 57 -10.29 -9.67 -27.33
N LYS A 58 -9.07 -9.14 -27.22
CA LYS A 58 -7.86 -9.90 -26.89
C LYS A 58 -7.37 -9.69 -25.46
N GLU A 59 -8.03 -8.81 -24.71
CA GLU A 59 -7.64 -8.42 -23.34
C GLU A 59 -6.22 -7.84 -23.29
N LEU A 60 -5.94 -6.93 -24.22
CA LEU A 60 -4.65 -6.26 -24.37
C LEU A 60 -4.78 -4.76 -24.17
N LEU A 61 -3.90 -4.18 -23.36
CA LEU A 61 -3.57 -2.76 -23.40
C LEU A 61 -2.44 -2.53 -24.41
N ILE A 62 -2.54 -1.48 -25.22
CA ILE A 62 -1.57 -1.16 -26.27
C ILE A 62 -1.02 0.24 -26.03
N GLY A 63 0.31 0.34 -25.99
CA GLY A 63 1.00 1.57 -25.65
C GLY A 63 2.44 1.56 -26.09
N TYR A 64 3.23 2.47 -25.53
CA TYR A 64 4.65 2.62 -25.81
C TYR A 64 5.41 2.66 -24.49
N ALA A 65 6.44 1.83 -24.36
CA ALA A 65 7.33 1.88 -23.20
C ALA A 65 8.30 3.06 -23.33
N GLU A 66 8.65 3.71 -22.22
CA GLU A 66 9.58 4.84 -22.26
C GLU A 66 10.99 4.45 -22.74
N GLU A 67 11.43 3.25 -22.41
CA GLU A 67 12.75 2.72 -22.83
C GLU A 67 12.82 2.49 -24.36
N ASN A 68 11.68 2.20 -25.00
CA ASN A 68 11.59 2.00 -26.44
C ASN A 68 10.29 2.62 -26.99
N PRO A 69 10.28 3.94 -27.23
CA PRO A 69 9.06 4.65 -27.64
C PRO A 69 8.70 4.43 -29.12
N SER A 70 9.53 3.73 -29.89
CA SER A 70 9.33 3.54 -31.34
C SER A 70 8.45 2.33 -31.65
N GLU A 71 8.40 1.34 -30.76
CA GLU A 71 7.68 0.09 -30.97
C GLU A 71 6.53 -0.03 -29.97
N PRO A 72 5.34 -0.45 -30.42
CA PRO A 72 4.23 -0.66 -29.53
C PRO A 72 4.47 -1.87 -28.63
N VAL A 73 4.10 -1.74 -27.37
CA VAL A 73 4.05 -2.86 -26.41
C VAL A 73 2.62 -3.35 -26.26
N TYR A 74 2.48 -4.67 -26.20
CA TYR A 74 1.19 -5.35 -26.04
C TYR A 74 1.14 -5.95 -24.64
N ILE A 75 0.27 -5.42 -23.79
CA ILE A 75 0.24 -5.74 -22.37
C ILE A 75 -1.03 -6.50 -22.05
N GLN A 76 -0.88 -7.76 -21.65
CA GLN A 76 -1.99 -8.64 -21.34
C GLN A 76 -2.49 -8.43 -19.91
N TYR A 77 -3.80 -8.23 -19.77
CA TYR A 77 -4.50 -8.19 -18.48
C TYR A 77 -5.49 -9.37 -18.37
N ASN A 78 -6.17 -9.50 -17.24
CA ASN A 78 -7.11 -10.59 -16.96
C ASN A 78 -6.47 -11.99 -16.96
N ILE A 79 -5.20 -12.08 -16.56
CA ILE A 79 -4.50 -13.35 -16.43
C ILE A 79 -4.84 -13.96 -15.06
N PRO A 80 -5.44 -15.18 -15.02
CA PRO A 80 -5.78 -15.86 -13.78
C PRO A 80 -4.58 -15.98 -12.83
N GLU A 81 -4.81 -15.79 -11.54
CA GLU A 81 -3.78 -15.86 -10.48
C GLU A 81 -2.60 -14.89 -10.62
N ARG A 82 -2.62 -14.00 -11.62
CA ARG A 82 -1.54 -13.06 -11.89
C ARG A 82 -1.99 -11.62 -11.77
N ASN A 83 -2.99 -11.22 -12.55
CA ASN A 83 -3.42 -9.82 -12.61
C ASN A 83 -4.93 -9.63 -12.82
N GLU A 84 -5.73 -10.69 -12.79
CA GLU A 84 -7.20 -10.64 -12.91
C GLU A 84 -7.88 -9.72 -11.88
N HIS A 85 -7.28 -9.59 -10.69
CA HIS A 85 -7.78 -8.74 -9.61
C HIS A 85 -7.70 -7.24 -9.96
N PHE A 86 -6.96 -6.87 -11.01
CA PHE A 86 -6.89 -5.51 -11.55
C PHE A 86 -7.95 -5.23 -12.63
N ASN A 87 -8.80 -6.18 -13.00
CA ASN A 87 -9.88 -5.94 -13.96
C ASN A 87 -10.78 -4.72 -13.62
N PRO A 88 -11.15 -4.48 -12.34
CA PRO A 88 -11.85 -3.26 -11.95
C PRO A 88 -11.04 -2.00 -12.27
N THR A 89 -9.72 -2.01 -12.03
CA THR A 89 -8.82 -0.91 -12.37
C THR A 89 -8.78 -0.68 -13.88
N ILE A 90 -8.67 -1.74 -14.69
CA ILE A 90 -8.72 -1.64 -16.16
C ILE A 90 -10.06 -1.07 -16.63
N GLN A 91 -11.17 -1.44 -15.98
CA GLN A 91 -12.46 -0.82 -16.27
C GLN A 91 -12.49 0.68 -15.92
N GLN A 92 -11.87 1.09 -14.81
CA GLN A 92 -11.78 2.50 -14.44
C GLN A 92 -10.93 3.33 -15.42
N LEU A 93 -9.87 2.75 -15.99
CA LEU A 93 -9.10 3.39 -17.06
C LEU A 93 -10.02 3.84 -18.21
N ARG A 94 -10.98 2.99 -18.60
CA ARG A 94 -11.92 3.27 -19.69
C ARG A 94 -12.94 4.35 -19.32
N GLN A 95 -13.44 4.32 -18.09
CA GLN A 95 -14.61 5.11 -17.67
C GLN A 95 -14.25 6.48 -17.13
N VAL A 96 -13.07 6.61 -16.51
CA VAL A 96 -12.70 7.79 -15.72
C VAL A 96 -11.46 8.48 -16.30
N PHE A 97 -10.36 7.73 -16.48
CA PHE A 97 -9.09 8.33 -16.93
C PHE A 97 -9.11 8.63 -18.43
N GLY A 98 -9.63 7.71 -19.24
CA GLY A 98 -9.49 7.75 -20.68
C GLY A 98 -8.06 7.39 -21.12
N PHE A 99 -7.83 7.46 -22.43
CA PHE A 99 -6.51 7.30 -23.03
C PHE A 99 -6.12 8.59 -23.77
N PRO A 100 -4.82 8.95 -23.83
CA PRO A 100 -3.68 8.20 -23.28
C PRO A 100 -3.55 8.33 -21.75
N VAL A 101 -2.92 7.34 -21.11
CA VAL A 101 -2.69 7.29 -19.66
C VAL A 101 -1.32 6.69 -19.34
N THR A 102 -0.62 7.24 -18.35
CA THR A 102 0.69 6.73 -17.92
C THR A 102 0.51 5.62 -16.90
N ILE A 103 1.21 4.50 -17.07
CA ILE A 103 1.14 3.34 -16.17
C ILE A 103 2.54 2.79 -15.90
N ASN A 104 2.80 2.47 -14.64
CA ASN A 104 3.88 1.56 -14.26
C ASN A 104 3.37 0.12 -14.22
N LEU A 105 4.05 -0.75 -14.95
CA LEU A 105 3.87 -2.19 -14.94
C LEU A 105 4.90 -2.80 -13.99
N LEU A 106 4.45 -3.63 -13.06
CA LEU A 106 5.33 -4.23 -12.05
C LEU A 106 5.45 -5.74 -12.26
N ASP A 107 6.65 -6.26 -12.00
CA ASP A 107 7.01 -7.68 -12.18
C ASP A 107 6.55 -8.23 -13.54
N VAL A 108 7.14 -7.71 -14.61
CA VAL A 108 6.72 -7.98 -15.98
C VAL A 108 7.48 -9.17 -16.55
N GLU A 109 6.74 -10.20 -16.91
CA GLU A 109 7.23 -11.30 -17.76
C GLU A 109 6.98 -10.92 -19.22
N ILE A 110 8.00 -11.08 -20.06
CA ILE A 110 7.91 -10.85 -21.50
C ILE A 110 7.99 -12.21 -22.18
N THR A 111 6.95 -12.55 -22.94
CA THR A 111 6.90 -13.81 -23.69
C THR A 111 7.81 -13.76 -24.91
N THR A 112 8.14 -14.91 -25.49
CA THR A 112 8.86 -15.01 -26.78
C THR A 112 8.10 -14.36 -27.95
N GLU A 113 6.81 -14.09 -27.80
CA GLU A 113 5.97 -13.38 -28.76
C GLU A 113 5.96 -11.86 -28.53
N GLY A 114 6.73 -11.36 -27.56
CA GLY A 114 6.79 -9.95 -27.19
C GLY A 114 5.57 -9.44 -26.40
N ILE A 115 4.80 -10.34 -25.77
CA ILE A 115 3.64 -9.96 -24.95
C ILE A 115 4.08 -9.72 -23.50
N TYR A 116 3.64 -8.60 -22.95
CA TYR A 116 3.99 -8.14 -21.61
C TYR A 116 2.92 -8.62 -20.63
N ARG A 117 3.34 -9.39 -19.63
CA ARG A 117 2.47 -9.99 -18.61
C ARG A 117 2.85 -9.44 -17.24
N PRO A 118 2.36 -8.25 -16.84
CA PRO A 118 2.64 -7.68 -15.52
C PRO A 118 1.89 -8.41 -14.41
N ARG A 119 2.37 -8.32 -13.17
CA ARG A 119 1.62 -8.74 -11.98
C ARG A 119 0.75 -7.62 -11.42
N ALA A 120 1.17 -6.37 -11.56
CA ALA A 120 0.41 -5.23 -11.07
C ALA A 120 0.52 -4.02 -12.01
N PHE A 121 -0.48 -3.15 -11.89
CA PHE A 121 -0.59 -1.90 -12.63
C PHE A 121 -0.69 -0.75 -11.64
N VAL A 122 0.11 0.29 -11.85
CA VAL A 122 0.06 1.55 -11.10
C VAL A 122 -0.29 2.64 -12.09
N VAL A 123 -1.53 3.13 -12.01
CA VAL A 123 -2.07 4.16 -12.91
C VAL A 123 -1.64 5.54 -12.44
N GLU A 124 -1.17 6.37 -13.36
CA GLU A 124 -0.65 7.72 -13.10
C GLU A 124 0.37 7.71 -11.95
N PRO A 125 1.52 7.01 -12.11
CA PRO A 125 2.51 6.81 -11.05
C PRO A 125 3.12 8.11 -10.49
N ASP A 126 3.02 9.22 -11.22
CA ASP A 126 3.48 10.53 -10.75
C ASP A 126 2.47 11.21 -9.79
N TYR A 127 1.22 10.73 -9.74
CA TYR A 127 0.22 11.20 -8.81
C TYR A 127 0.37 10.51 -7.45
N LEU A 128 1.33 11.00 -6.66
CA LEU A 128 1.72 10.37 -5.41
C LEU A 128 0.63 10.45 -4.33
N ILE A 129 0.20 9.29 -3.83
CA ILE A 129 -0.76 9.17 -2.74
C ILE A 129 -0.03 8.85 -1.43
N ASP A 130 -0.42 9.52 -0.34
CA ASP A 130 0.09 9.20 0.99
C ASP A 130 -0.21 7.75 1.40
N VAL A 131 0.79 7.02 1.92
CA VAL A 131 0.60 5.65 2.41
C VAL A 131 -0.49 5.59 3.50
N SER A 132 -0.60 6.61 4.34
CA SER A 132 -1.66 6.69 5.36
C SER A 132 -3.06 6.84 4.74
N ALA A 133 -3.17 7.51 3.58
CA ALA A 133 -4.43 7.60 2.84
C ALA A 133 -4.81 6.24 2.23
N VAL A 134 -3.84 5.51 1.70
CA VAL A 134 -4.05 4.13 1.21
C VAL A 134 -4.46 3.22 2.37
N ALA A 135 -3.72 3.21 3.48
CA ALA A 135 -3.99 2.38 4.65
C ALA A 135 -5.40 2.60 5.21
N MET A 136 -5.86 3.86 5.23
CA MET A 136 -7.23 4.21 5.65
C MET A 136 -8.32 3.53 4.82
N CYS A 137 -8.06 3.26 3.55
CA CYS A 137 -9.05 2.65 2.68
C CYS A 137 -9.25 1.16 3.00
N PHE A 138 -8.36 0.52 3.76
CA PHE A 138 -8.45 -0.91 4.05
C PHE A 138 -9.13 -1.17 5.40
N HIS A 139 -10.19 -1.98 5.34
CA HIS A 139 -10.91 -2.50 6.50
C HIS A 139 -11.01 -4.03 6.44
N GLN A 140 -11.41 -4.65 7.54
CA GLN A 140 -11.58 -6.12 7.62
C GLN A 140 -12.51 -6.68 6.53
N SER A 141 -13.50 -5.89 6.07
CA SER A 141 -14.46 -6.28 5.04
C SER A 141 -14.01 -5.98 3.61
N GLY A 142 -12.88 -5.30 3.40
CA GLY A 142 -12.36 -4.96 2.08
C GLY A 142 -11.78 -3.54 1.98
N ALA A 143 -11.53 -3.12 0.74
CA ALA A 143 -10.97 -1.81 0.42
C ALA A 143 -12.05 -0.84 -0.07
N TYR A 144 -12.08 0.37 0.51
CA TYR A 144 -13.06 1.41 0.24
C TYR A 144 -12.34 2.76 -0.05
N PRO A 145 -11.94 3.01 -1.31
CA PRO A 145 -11.21 4.23 -1.69
C PRO A 145 -11.94 5.54 -1.34
N ILE A 146 -13.28 5.50 -1.29
CA ILE A 146 -14.13 6.65 -0.95
C ILE A 146 -13.86 7.20 0.46
N LEU A 147 -13.33 6.39 1.38
CA LEU A 147 -13.07 6.82 2.75
C LEU A 147 -12.00 7.91 2.83
N HIS A 148 -10.97 7.83 1.98
CA HIS A 148 -9.98 8.90 1.87
C HIS A 148 -10.63 10.22 1.46
N LEU A 149 -11.56 10.19 0.49
CA LEU A 149 -12.27 11.38 0.05
C LEU A 149 -13.20 11.91 1.14
N LEU A 150 -13.97 11.05 1.80
CA LEU A 150 -14.88 11.44 2.89
C LEU A 150 -14.13 12.12 4.05
N LYS A 151 -12.95 11.61 4.41
CA LYS A 151 -12.13 12.23 5.46
C LYS A 151 -11.78 13.69 5.16
N LYS A 152 -11.67 14.08 3.89
CA LYS A 152 -11.39 15.49 3.52
C LYS A 152 -12.57 16.43 3.81
N PHE A 153 -13.78 15.91 4.00
CA PHE A 153 -14.99 16.69 4.30
C PHE A 153 -15.37 16.67 5.78
N ILE A 154 -14.74 15.83 6.59
CA ILE A 154 -15.06 15.69 8.02
C ILE A 154 -14.12 16.61 8.82
N PRO A 155 -14.65 17.51 9.67
CA PRO A 155 -13.83 18.31 10.56
C PRO A 155 -12.99 17.42 11.49
N ILE A 156 -11.71 17.77 11.64
CA ILE A 156 -10.85 17.11 12.62
C ILE A 156 -11.01 17.84 13.95
N GLU A 157 -11.75 17.24 14.88
CA GLU A 157 -11.84 17.74 16.24
C GLU A 157 -10.58 17.36 17.02
N SER A 158 -9.98 18.36 17.68
CA SER A 158 -8.89 18.10 18.60
C SER A 158 -9.42 17.34 19.80
N ASN A 159 -8.86 16.16 20.06
CA ASN A 159 -9.18 15.35 21.22
C ASN A 159 -7.91 14.95 21.98
N LYS A 160 -8.09 14.46 23.21
CA LYS A 160 -7.00 14.03 24.09
C LYS A 160 -6.03 13.04 23.43
N TYR A 161 -6.54 12.09 22.62
CA TYR A 161 -5.71 11.05 22.00
C TYR A 161 -4.84 11.61 20.87
N LEU A 162 -5.38 12.53 20.07
CA LEU A 162 -4.62 13.20 19.02
C LEU A 162 -3.48 14.04 19.61
N LEU A 163 -3.77 14.80 20.69
CA LEU A 163 -2.75 15.55 21.41
C LEU A 163 -1.68 14.64 22.00
N LEU A 164 -2.09 13.54 22.64
CA LEU A 164 -1.15 12.58 23.21
C LEU A 164 -0.22 11.99 22.16
N GLY A 165 -0.73 11.69 20.95
CA GLY A 165 0.07 11.24 19.81
C GLY A 165 1.11 12.29 19.38
N ASN A 166 0.69 13.54 19.20
CA ASN A 166 1.60 14.63 18.84
C ASN A 166 2.70 14.85 19.89
N ILE A 167 2.35 14.75 21.17
CA ILE A 167 3.30 14.85 22.29
C ILE A 167 4.26 13.68 22.30
N ALA A 168 3.80 12.46 22.01
CA ALA A 168 4.65 11.29 21.92
C ALA A 168 5.68 11.42 20.78
N ASN A 169 5.27 11.93 19.62
CA ASN A 169 6.19 12.22 18.51
C ASN A 169 7.21 13.29 18.91
N PHE A 170 6.77 14.38 19.53
CA PHE A 170 7.66 15.40 20.06
C PHE A 170 8.69 14.83 21.07
N PHE A 171 8.27 13.95 21.97
CA PHE A 171 9.21 13.31 22.91
C PHE A 171 10.22 12.41 22.20
N LEU A 172 9.79 11.67 21.18
CA LEU A 172 10.67 10.84 20.38
C LEU A 172 11.77 11.68 19.73
N ASP A 173 11.38 12.80 19.12
CA ASP A 173 12.30 13.73 18.45
C ASP A 173 13.30 14.34 19.42
N GLU A 174 12.80 14.83 20.57
CA GLU A 174 13.63 15.46 21.59
C GLU A 174 14.61 14.46 22.24
N GLN A 175 14.17 13.23 22.53
CA GLN A 175 15.03 12.21 23.15
C GLN A 175 16.10 11.68 22.19
N LEU A 176 15.80 11.59 20.89
CA LEU A 176 16.79 11.20 19.89
C LEU A 176 17.79 12.33 19.60
N SER A 177 17.34 13.59 19.67
CA SER A 177 18.19 14.76 19.44
C SER A 177 19.06 15.12 20.64
N ASP A 178 18.48 15.14 21.84
CA ASP A 178 19.14 15.47 23.10
C ASP A 178 18.50 14.69 24.26
N SER A 179 19.08 13.54 24.56
CA SER A 179 18.61 12.67 25.64
C SER A 179 18.83 13.20 27.05
N SER A 180 19.52 14.35 27.22
CA SER A 180 19.73 14.93 28.55
C SER A 180 18.50 15.65 29.10
N LYS A 181 17.56 16.02 28.23
CA LYS A 181 16.33 16.74 28.60
C LYS A 181 15.41 15.86 29.42
N SER A 182 15.07 16.31 30.63
CA SER A 182 14.11 15.65 31.50
C SER A 182 12.67 15.94 31.06
N TYR A 183 11.72 15.12 31.52
CA TYR A 183 10.29 15.38 31.33
C TYR A 183 9.87 16.80 31.79
N SER A 184 10.49 17.31 32.86
CA SER A 184 10.17 18.66 33.38
C SER A 184 10.61 19.76 32.42
N ASP A 185 11.72 19.56 31.70
CA ASP A 185 12.26 20.54 30.75
C ASP A 185 11.39 20.64 29.48
N LEU A 186 10.74 19.53 29.13
CA LEU A 186 9.89 19.43 27.94
C LEU A 186 8.44 19.87 28.19
N LEU A 187 7.99 19.92 29.45
CA LEU A 187 6.59 20.14 29.79
C LEU A 187 6.05 21.50 29.30
N SER A 188 6.87 22.55 29.34
CA SER A 188 6.49 23.88 28.82
C SER A 188 6.38 23.90 27.30
N GLN A 189 7.16 23.08 26.60
CA GLN A 189 7.16 22.96 25.14
C GLN A 189 5.95 22.18 24.63
N ILE A 190 5.49 21.17 25.40
CA ILE A 190 4.25 20.43 25.11
C ILE A 190 3.06 21.38 24.91
N PHE A 191 2.90 22.38 25.78
CA PHE A 191 1.80 23.34 25.67
C PHE A 191 1.87 24.13 24.35
N GLN A 192 3.08 24.43 23.87
CA GLN A 192 3.30 25.19 22.64
C GLN A 192 2.92 24.39 21.38
N LEU A 193 2.84 23.05 21.45
CA LEU A 193 2.45 22.22 20.31
C LEU A 193 1.00 22.46 19.87
N ASN A 194 0.09 22.72 20.81
CA ASN A 194 -1.31 23.01 20.49
C ASN A 194 -2.01 23.84 21.58
N PRO A 195 -1.67 25.14 21.72
CA PRO A 195 -2.17 25.97 22.81
C PRO A 195 -3.71 26.06 22.86
N PHE A 196 -4.36 26.18 21.69
CA PHE A 196 -5.81 26.30 21.61
C PHE A 196 -6.53 25.04 22.09
N ALA A 197 -6.01 23.86 21.79
CA ALA A 197 -6.61 22.63 22.28
C ALA A 197 -6.55 22.54 23.80
N PHE A 198 -5.44 22.93 24.42
CA PHE A 198 -5.34 23.00 25.88
C PHE A 198 -6.33 24.01 26.49
N CYS A 199 -6.56 25.15 25.85
CA CYS A 199 -7.52 26.16 26.32
C CYS A 199 -8.98 25.69 26.28
N LEU A 200 -9.30 24.67 25.49
CA LEU A 200 -10.66 24.12 25.35
C LEU A 200 -10.93 22.94 26.27
N MET A 201 -9.91 22.42 26.98
CA MET A 201 -10.01 21.25 27.86
C MET A 201 -10.31 21.65 29.30
N GLU A 202 -11.00 20.77 30.03
CA GLU A 202 -11.16 20.92 31.47
C GLU A 202 -9.87 20.57 32.23
N ASP A 203 -9.69 21.17 33.42
CA ASP A 203 -8.56 20.87 34.33
C ASP A 203 -8.38 19.37 34.60
N SER A 204 -9.49 18.63 34.69
CA SER A 204 -9.51 17.19 34.92
C SER A 204 -8.89 16.41 33.75
N GLU A 205 -9.18 16.83 32.52
CA GLU A 205 -8.68 16.25 31.29
C GLU A 205 -7.19 16.56 31.11
N ILE A 206 -6.78 17.79 31.40
CA ILE A 206 -5.37 18.21 31.35
C ILE A 206 -4.53 17.36 32.33
N LYS A 207 -4.99 17.19 33.57
CA LYS A 207 -4.30 16.33 34.55
C LYS A 207 -4.17 14.89 34.06
N SER A 208 -5.25 14.35 33.47
CA SER A 208 -5.25 13.00 32.89
C SER A 208 -4.31 12.87 31.69
N LEU A 209 -4.26 13.88 30.82
CA LEU A 209 -3.34 13.94 29.69
C LEU A 209 -1.89 13.98 30.16
N LEU A 210 -1.54 14.89 31.08
CA LEU A 210 -0.18 15.01 31.62
C LEU A 210 0.28 13.71 32.30
N ALA A 211 -0.58 13.04 33.07
CA ALA A 211 -0.28 11.73 33.63
C ALA A 211 0.04 10.69 32.55
N SER A 212 -0.71 10.69 31.45
CA SER A 212 -0.48 9.81 30.30
C SER A 212 0.86 10.13 29.62
N THR A 213 1.16 11.42 29.37
CA THR A 213 2.41 11.84 28.71
C THR A 213 3.65 11.41 29.50
N LYS A 214 3.61 11.46 30.84
CA LYS A 214 4.71 11.00 31.69
C LYS A 214 5.02 9.51 31.49
N GLN A 215 3.99 8.69 31.31
CA GLN A 215 4.16 7.26 31.00
C GLN A 215 4.78 7.08 29.61
N HIS A 216 4.30 7.79 28.60
CA HIS A 216 4.87 7.75 27.24
C HIS A 216 6.34 8.17 27.22
N TYR A 217 6.70 9.24 27.92
CA TYR A 217 8.09 9.68 28.05
C TYR A 217 8.99 8.57 28.63
N ALA A 218 8.57 7.92 29.72
CA ALA A 218 9.34 6.85 30.34
C ALA A 218 9.51 5.62 29.42
N VAL A 219 8.47 5.27 28.65
CA VAL A 219 8.53 4.19 27.66
C VAL A 219 9.50 4.53 26.52
N LEU A 220 9.41 5.73 25.96
CA LEU A 220 10.30 6.17 24.88
C LEU A 220 11.75 6.28 25.34
N GLN A 221 11.99 6.83 26.54
CA GLN A 221 13.31 6.88 27.13
C GLN A 221 13.91 5.47 27.28
N LYS A 222 13.13 4.51 27.78
CA LYS A 222 13.57 3.12 27.86
C LYS A 222 13.89 2.55 26.47
N ALA A 223 13.00 2.74 25.51
CA ALA A 223 13.18 2.24 24.15
C ALA A 223 14.47 2.77 23.51
N ILE A 224 14.73 4.07 23.60
CA ILE A 224 15.89 4.71 22.99
C ILE A 224 17.20 4.35 23.71
N HIS A 225 17.19 4.24 25.05
CA HIS A 225 18.42 4.02 25.81
C HIS A 225 18.77 2.55 26.08
N GLN A 226 17.78 1.66 26.06
CA GLN A 226 17.98 0.25 26.39
C GLN A 226 17.71 -0.64 25.17
N ASP A 227 16.55 -0.49 24.55
CA ASP A 227 16.10 -1.43 23.51
C ASP A 227 16.81 -1.16 22.16
N PHE A 228 16.97 0.09 21.75
CA PHE A 228 17.64 0.47 20.50
C PHE A 228 19.10 -0.03 20.45
N PRO A 229 19.94 0.19 21.49
CA PRO A 229 21.30 -0.35 21.50
C PRO A 229 21.37 -1.88 21.41
N THR A 230 20.40 -2.61 22.00
CA THR A 230 20.38 -4.08 21.90
C THR A 230 20.16 -4.57 20.46
N GLU A 231 19.49 -3.77 19.63
CA GLU A 231 19.27 -4.04 18.20
C GLU A 231 20.36 -3.42 17.30
N GLY A 232 21.37 -2.78 17.90
CA GLY A 232 22.44 -2.09 17.19
C GLY A 232 21.99 -0.77 16.53
N ILE A 233 20.89 -0.18 17.01
CA ILE A 233 20.38 1.12 16.57
C ILE A 233 21.04 2.21 17.41
N THR A 234 21.69 3.16 16.74
CA THR A 234 22.34 4.30 17.40
C THR A 234 21.55 5.57 17.09
N ALA A 235 21.20 6.34 18.13
CA ALA A 235 20.40 7.56 17.97
C ALA A 235 21.00 8.56 16.97
N SER A 236 22.33 8.71 16.93
CA SER A 236 23.02 9.60 15.98
C SER A 236 22.93 9.19 14.51
N ALA A 237 22.52 7.96 14.22
CA ALA A 237 22.29 7.43 12.87
C ALA A 237 20.80 7.30 12.54
N CYS A 238 19.93 7.86 13.38
CA CYS A 238 18.50 7.98 13.15
C CYS A 238 18.18 9.33 12.49
N PHE A 239 17.37 9.30 11.46
CA PHE A 239 16.77 10.47 10.82
C PHE A 239 15.30 10.54 11.27
N LEU A 240 14.90 11.71 11.77
CA LEU A 240 13.55 11.99 12.24
C LEU A 240 12.70 12.55 11.11
N GLU A 241 11.44 12.11 11.06
CA GLU A 241 10.44 12.58 10.10
C GLU A 241 10.87 12.60 8.61
N PRO A 242 11.69 11.66 8.08
CA PRO A 242 12.09 11.73 6.68
C PRO A 242 10.90 11.43 5.76
N SER A 243 10.74 12.28 4.76
CA SER A 243 9.81 12.06 3.66
C SER A 243 10.41 11.10 2.63
N PHE A 244 9.56 10.29 2.01
CA PHE A 244 9.95 9.44 0.88
C PHE A 244 8.93 9.55 -0.26
N TYR A 245 9.44 9.29 -1.47
CA TYR A 245 8.65 9.26 -2.69
C TYR A 245 8.95 7.95 -3.44
N SER A 246 7.91 7.32 -3.96
CA SER A 246 8.00 6.10 -4.74
C SER A 246 7.12 6.19 -5.97
N GLU A 247 7.69 6.73 -7.04
CA GLU A 247 7.06 6.77 -8.37
C GLU A 247 6.69 5.36 -8.84
N THR A 248 7.53 4.36 -8.55
CA THR A 248 7.25 2.95 -8.89
C THR A 248 5.87 2.49 -8.42
N TYR A 249 5.44 2.91 -7.23
CA TYR A 249 4.15 2.52 -6.64
C TYR A 249 3.11 3.64 -6.64
N GLY A 250 3.45 4.85 -7.09
CA GLY A 250 2.59 6.04 -6.97
C GLY A 250 2.35 6.45 -5.50
N LEU A 251 3.34 6.23 -4.63
CA LEU A 251 3.20 6.44 -3.19
C LEU A 251 4.16 7.49 -2.67
N GLN A 252 3.73 8.20 -1.64
CA GLN A 252 4.58 9.04 -0.81
C GLN A 252 4.24 8.85 0.67
N GLY A 253 5.10 9.34 1.54
CA GLY A 253 4.78 9.37 2.95
C GLY A 253 5.91 9.93 3.78
N ARG A 254 5.72 9.85 5.09
CA ARG A 254 6.67 10.28 6.10
C ARG A 254 6.85 9.16 7.11
N LEU A 255 8.09 8.81 7.38
CA LEU A 255 8.43 7.87 8.45
C LEU A 255 8.61 8.65 9.75
N ASP A 256 8.35 8.02 10.90
CA ASP A 256 8.67 8.65 12.19
C ASP A 256 10.19 8.62 12.44
N ILE A 257 10.83 7.46 12.20
CA ILE A 257 12.28 7.27 12.30
C ILE A 257 12.79 6.44 11.11
N PHE A 258 13.91 6.84 10.53
CA PHE A 258 14.71 6.01 9.64
C PHE A 258 16.10 5.80 10.21
N PHE A 259 16.51 4.55 10.41
CA PHE A 259 17.85 4.21 10.87
C PHE A 259 18.70 3.70 9.70
N SER A 260 19.85 4.34 9.47
CA SER A 260 20.80 3.88 8.46
C SER A 260 21.98 3.15 9.10
N ARG A 261 22.13 1.84 8.84
CA ARG A 261 23.29 1.06 9.28
C ARG A 261 24.61 1.46 8.62
N THR A 262 24.53 2.19 7.51
CA THR A 262 25.67 2.61 6.70
C THR A 262 25.61 4.12 6.48
N ASN A 263 26.72 4.84 6.60
CA ASN A 263 26.83 6.27 6.28
C ASN A 263 26.54 6.62 4.79
N ASN A 264 25.98 5.70 4.01
CA ASN A 264 25.51 5.93 2.66
C ASN A 264 24.01 6.17 2.70
N LEU A 265 23.62 7.45 2.76
CA LEU A 265 22.28 7.88 2.41
C LEU A 265 22.01 7.50 0.94
N PRO A 266 20.82 7.00 0.58
CA PRO A 266 20.40 6.99 -0.82
C PRO A 266 20.26 8.45 -1.27
N SER A 267 21.04 8.81 -2.29
CA SER A 267 20.95 10.06 -3.04
C SER A 267 19.62 10.18 -3.79
#